data_AF-A0A7S1QJR4-F1
#
_entry.id   AF-A0A7S1QJR4-F1
#
_cell.length_a   1.000
_cell.length_b   1.000
_cell.length_c   1.000
_cell.angle_alpha   90.00
_cell.angle_beta   90.00
_cell.angle_gamma   90.00
#
_symmetry.space_group_name_H-M   'P 1'
#
loop_
_entity.id
_entity.type
_entity.pdbx_description
1 polymer ?
#
loop_
_entity_poly.entity_id
_entity_poly.type
_entity_poly.pdbx_seq_one_letter_code
_entity_poly.pdbx_strand_id
1 'polypeptide(L)'
;CLCIDPQGQANAWIRAMERDNNLRIIKLSEPNFMKTLTQAVNVGLPVLLENVEESIDAVIDPILLRETFKASGRMMLKLGDEEVEYDPNFRFYITTKLPN
;
A
#
# COMPACT_ATOMS: atom_id res chain seq x y z
N CYS A 1 -10.63 16.70 19.84
CA CYS A 1 -10.43 17.62 18.71
C CYS A 1 -10.63 16.84 17.43
N LEU A 2 -11.72 17.16 16.73
CA LEU A 2 -12.15 16.54 15.49
C LEU A 2 -11.30 17.12 14.36
N CYS A 3 -10.22 16.45 13.98
CA CYS A 3 -9.52 16.78 12.73
C CYS A 3 -10.27 16.05 11.62
N ILE A 4 -11.35 16.68 11.17
CA ILE A 4 -11.91 16.46 9.84
C ILE A 4 -10.77 16.79 8.87
N ASP A 5 -10.43 15.88 7.96
CA ASP A 5 -9.53 16.15 6.83
C ASP A 5 -10.42 16.35 5.59
N PRO A 6 -10.96 17.57 5.34
CA PRO A 6 -11.94 17.76 4.27
C PRO A 6 -11.31 17.94 2.87
N GLN A 7 -9.98 17.87 2.68
CA GLN A 7 -9.35 18.33 1.42
C GLN A 7 -8.11 17.55 0.93
N GLY A 8 -7.84 16.33 1.43
CA GLY A 8 -6.70 15.53 0.93
C GLY A 8 -5.36 15.93 1.55
N GLN A 9 -5.38 16.40 2.79
CA GLN A 9 -4.18 16.76 3.55
C GLN A 9 -3.34 15.50 3.83
N ALA A 10 -3.96 14.35 4.09
CA ALA A 10 -3.28 13.05 4.16
C ALA A 10 -2.48 12.72 2.89
N ASN A 11 -3.05 12.89 1.69
CA ASN A 11 -2.33 12.63 0.43
C ASN A 11 -1.18 13.61 0.24
N ALA A 12 -1.39 14.90 0.51
CA ALA A 12 -0.33 15.90 0.44
C ALA A 12 0.80 15.64 1.45
N TRP A 13 0.45 15.18 2.66
CA TRP A 13 1.40 14.84 3.72
C TRP A 13 2.23 13.61 3.36
N ILE A 14 1.60 12.53 2.89
CA ILE A 14 2.31 11.31 2.46
C ILE A 14 3.21 11.61 1.26
N ARG A 15 2.73 12.38 0.28
CA ARG A 15 3.55 12.81 -0.87
C ARG A 15 4.72 13.70 -0.47
N ALA A 16 4.55 14.57 0.54
CA ALA A 16 5.62 15.41 1.05
C ALA A 16 6.65 14.63 1.87
N MET A 17 6.19 13.68 2.68
CA MET A 17 7.02 12.82 3.51
C MET A 17 7.84 11.83 2.68
N GLU A 18 7.24 11.23 1.65
CA GLU A 18 7.86 10.21 0.80
C GLU A 18 8.39 10.80 -0.52
N ARG A 19 8.57 12.13 -0.59
CA ARG A 19 9.02 12.87 -1.79
C ARG A 19 10.36 12.35 -2.32
N ASP A 20 11.29 12.06 -1.42
CA ASP A 20 12.63 11.55 -1.74
C ASP A 20 12.69 10.02 -1.85
N ASN A 21 11.62 9.31 -1.44
CA ASN A 21 11.57 7.84 -1.37
C ASN A 21 10.85 7.20 -2.57
N ASN A 22 10.61 7.96 -3.65
CA ASN A 22 9.94 7.47 -4.87
C ASN A 22 8.56 6.84 -4.58
N LEU A 23 7.71 7.56 -3.83
CA LEU A 23 6.33 7.17 -3.55
C LEU A 23 5.57 6.77 -4.81
N ARG A 24 5.00 5.57 -4.79
CA ARG A 24 4.20 5.06 -5.90
C ARG A 24 2.72 5.16 -5.57
N ILE A 25 2.00 5.93 -6.38
CA ILE A 25 0.58 6.18 -6.18
C ILE A 25 -0.18 5.24 -7.11
N ILE A 26 -1.07 4.42 -6.55
CA ILE A 26 -1.87 3.44 -7.27
C ILE A 26 -3.35 3.55 -6.88
N LYS A 27 -4.24 3.07 -7.75
CA LYS A 27 -5.68 2.98 -7.46
C LYS A 27 -6.17 1.54 -7.63
N LEU A 28 -7.16 1.13 -6.84
CA LEU A 28 -7.82 -0.18 -7.01
C LEU A 28 -8.44 -0.36 -8.41
N SER A 29 -8.84 0.73 -9.04
CA SER A 29 -9.41 0.73 -10.39
C SER A 29 -8.39 0.38 -11.49
N GLU A 30 -7.09 0.41 -11.20
CA GLU A 30 -6.06 0.15 -12.22
C GLU A 30 -5.83 -1.36 -12.41
N PRO A 31 -5.86 -1.87 -13.64
CA PRO A 31 -5.64 -3.30 -13.90
C PRO A 31 -4.22 -3.77 -13.52
N ASN A 32 -3.26 -2.83 -13.42
CA ASN A 32 -1.88 -3.11 -13.05
C ASN A 32 -1.57 -2.86 -11.57
N PHE A 33 -2.59 -2.64 -10.72
CA PHE A 33 -2.37 -2.36 -9.30
C PHE A 33 -1.57 -3.47 -8.63
N MET A 34 -1.95 -4.74 -8.86
CA MET A 34 -1.26 -5.89 -8.26
C MET A 34 0.19 -5.99 -8.67
N LYS A 35 0.47 -5.91 -9.97
CA LYS A 35 1.82 -5.99 -10.48
C LYS A 35 2.71 -4.87 -9.90
N THR A 36 2.15 -3.67 -9.77
CA THR A 36 2.86 -2.53 -9.19
C THR A 36 3.11 -2.70 -7.70
N LEU A 37 2.13 -3.24 -6.97
CA LEU A 37 2.21 -3.52 -5.54
C LEU A 37 3.26 -4.59 -5.25
N THR A 38 3.19 -5.72 -5.96
CA THR A 38 4.18 -6.82 -5.90
C THR A 38 5.60 -6.31 -6.15
N GLN A 39 5.79 -5.49 -7.19
CA GLN A 39 7.10 -4.90 -7.48
C GLN A 39 7.55 -3.95 -6.35
N ALA A 40 6.65 -3.13 -5.81
CA ALA A 40 7.01 -2.18 -4.76
C ALA A 40 7.36 -2.89 -3.44
N VAL A 41 6.64 -3.97 -3.08
CA VAL A 41 6.95 -4.81 -1.91
C VAL A 41 8.33 -5.44 -2.05
N ASN A 42 8.66 -5.95 -3.24
CA ASN A 42 9.96 -6.56 -3.54
C ASN A 42 11.13 -5.57 -3.46
N VAL A 43 10.93 -4.34 -3.92
CA VAL A 43 11.96 -3.29 -3.92
C VAL A 43 12.00 -2.52 -2.59
N GLY A 44 10.94 -2.57 -1.78
CA GLY A 44 10.80 -1.76 -0.57
C GLY A 44 10.37 -0.32 -0.82
N LEU A 45 9.67 -0.06 -1.94
CA LEU A 45 9.19 1.29 -2.27
C LEU A 45 7.88 1.61 -1.54
N PRO A 46 7.73 2.83 -1.00
CA PRO A 46 6.48 3.26 -0.40
C PRO A 46 5.37 3.35 -1.44
N VAL A 47 4.19 2.83 -1.11
CA VAL A 47 3.01 2.81 -1.99
C VAL A 47 1.83 3.50 -1.30
N LEU A 48 1.16 4.37 -2.04
CA LEU A 48 -0.07 5.05 -1.62
C LEU A 48 -1.23 4.57 -2.49
N LEU A 49 -2.18 3.87 -1.87
CA LEU A 49 -3.44 3.47 -2.47
C LEU A 49 -4.49 4.57 -2.26
N GLU A 50 -4.82 5.32 -3.31
CA GLU A 50 -5.82 6.41 -3.24
C GLU A 50 -7.19 5.98 -3.77
N ASN A 51 -8.25 6.61 -3.24
CA ASN A 51 -9.64 6.39 -3.65
C ASN A 51 -10.11 4.95 -3.41
N VAL A 52 -9.72 4.39 -2.26
CA VAL A 52 -10.29 3.13 -1.80
C VAL A 52 -11.78 3.34 -1.54
N GLU A 53 -12.62 2.53 -2.21
CA GLU A 53 -14.07 2.48 -2.00
C GLU A 53 -14.38 1.74 -0.70
N GLU A 54 -15.67 1.58 -0.37
CA GLU A 54 -16.10 0.90 0.86
C GLU A 54 -15.68 -0.58 0.91
N SER A 55 -15.36 -1.17 -0.24
CA SER A 55 -14.89 -2.55 -0.37
C SER A 55 -13.40 -2.61 -0.70
N ILE A 56 -12.59 -3.01 0.27
CA ILE A 56 -11.18 -3.38 0.05
C ILE A 56 -11.15 -4.83 -0.42
N ASP A 57 -10.39 -5.08 -1.47
CA ASP A 57 -10.23 -6.41 -2.04
C ASP A 57 -9.39 -7.29 -1.08
N ALA A 58 -9.89 -8.49 -0.73
CA ALA A 58 -9.32 -9.37 0.32
C ALA A 58 -7.87 -9.80 0.01
N VAL A 59 -7.45 -9.65 -1.24
CA VAL A 59 -6.09 -9.85 -1.71
C VAL A 59 -5.05 -8.88 -1.08
N ILE A 60 -5.48 -7.78 -0.46
CA ILE A 60 -4.62 -6.79 0.21
C ILE A 60 -4.51 -7.06 1.73
N ASP A 61 -5.42 -7.86 2.28
CA ASP A 61 -5.39 -8.27 3.70
C ASP A 61 -4.02 -8.75 4.18
N PRO A 62 -3.27 -9.61 3.47
CA PRO A 62 -1.95 -10.05 3.93
C PRO A 62 -0.95 -8.89 4.10
N ILE A 63 -1.05 -7.83 3.29
CA ILE A 63 -0.19 -6.63 3.45
C ILE A 63 -0.63 -5.83 4.67
N LEU A 64 -1.94 -5.66 4.86
CA LEU A 64 -2.51 -4.94 6.00
C LEU A 64 -2.18 -5.62 7.32
N LEU A 65 -2.36 -6.94 7.36
CA LEU A 65 -2.07 -7.80 8.50
C LEU A 65 -0.57 -8.04 8.68
N ARG A 66 0.26 -7.64 7.70
CA ARG A 66 1.69 -7.95 7.64
C ARG A 66 1.96 -9.44 7.81
N GLU A 67 1.11 -10.25 7.17
CA GLU A 67 1.21 -11.70 7.16
C GLU A 67 2.39 -12.11 6.28
N THR A 68 3.56 -12.05 6.89
CA THR A 68 4.84 -12.41 6.28
C THR A 68 5.32 -13.73 6.88
N PHE A 69 5.95 -14.54 6.05
CA PHE A 69 6.55 -15.81 6.44
C PHE A 69 8.01 -15.84 6.01
N LYS A 70 8.84 -16.54 6.77
CA LYS A 70 10.26 -16.66 6.46
C LYS A 70 10.48 -17.86 5.56
N ALA A 71 10.96 -17.63 4.34
CA ALA A 71 11.30 -18.68 3.40
C ALA A 71 12.74 -18.48 2.92
N SER A 72 13.54 -19.55 2.91
CA SER A 72 14.93 -19.52 2.43
C SER A 72 15.80 -18.40 3.04
N GLY A 73 15.52 -18.03 4.29
CA GLY A 73 16.25 -16.97 5.01
C GLY A 73 15.75 -15.54 4.76
N ARG A 74 14.80 -15.33 3.85
CA ARG A 74 14.21 -14.02 3.52
C ARG A 74 12.76 -13.94 3.99
N MET A 75 12.25 -12.73 4.20
CA MET A 75 10.83 -12.52 4.48
C MET A 75 10.06 -12.52 3.16
N MET A 76 9.01 -13.32 3.08
CA MET A 76 8.11 -13.37 1.94
C MET A 76 6.70 -13.07 2.42
N LEU A 77 5.88 -12.54 1.54
CA LEU A 77 4.47 -12.26 1.74
C LEU A 77 3.70 -12.94 0.62
N LYS A 78 2.57 -13.56 0.95
CA LYS A 78 1.69 -14.15 -0.05
C LYS A 78 0.59 -13.15 -0.37
N LEU A 79 0.48 -12.77 -1.63
CA LEU A 79 -0.44 -11.76 -2.12
C LEU A 79 -1.35 -12.40 -3.18
N GLY A 80 -2.57 -12.78 -2.78
CA GLY A 80 -3.44 -13.63 -3.59
C GLY A 80 -2.78 -14.99 -3.85
N ASP A 81 -2.49 -15.28 -5.12
CA ASP A 81 -1.83 -16.51 -5.55
C ASP A 81 -0.31 -16.36 -5.78
N GLU A 82 0.24 -15.14 -5.68
CA GLU A 82 1.68 -14.89 -5.89
C GLU A 82 2.43 -14.74 -4.55
N GLU A 83 3.65 -15.28 -4.50
CA GLU A 83 4.57 -15.08 -3.38
C GLU A 83 5.59 -14.00 -3.73
N VAL A 84 5.73 -13.00 -2.87
CA VAL A 84 6.56 -11.81 -3.11
C VAL A 84 7.54 -11.63 -1.96
N GLU A 85 8.79 -11.29 -2.26
CA GLU A 85 9.76 -10.97 -1.21
C GLU A 85 9.34 -9.68 -0.49
N TYR A 86 9.20 -9.73 0.83
CA TYR A 86 8.79 -8.59 1.64
C TYR A 86 10.03 -7.84 2.13
N ASP A 87 10.19 -6.60 1.68
CA ASP A 87 11.23 -5.72 2.18
C ASP A 87 10.75 -4.96 3.43
N PRO A 88 11.53 -4.94 4.54
CA PRO A 88 11.15 -4.26 5.78
C PRO A 88 11.08 -2.73 5.66
N ASN A 89 11.65 -2.12 4.62
CA ASN A 89 11.54 -0.69 4.33
C ASN A 89 10.24 -0.35 3.59
N PHE A 90 9.52 -1.36 3.09
CA PHE A 90 8.24 -1.16 2.42
C PHE A 90 7.22 -0.48 3.34
N ARG A 91 6.54 0.54 2.80
CA ARG A 91 5.47 1.26 3.50
C ARG A 91 4.23 1.29 2.64
N PHE A 92 3.11 0.86 3.20
CA PHE A 92 1.83 0.88 2.53
C PHE A 92 0.91 1.90 3.18
N TYR A 93 0.40 2.82 2.39
CA TYR A 93 -0.52 3.87 2.80
C TYR A 93 -1.84 3.70 2.07
N ILE A 94 -2.95 3.92 2.77
CA ILE A 94 -4.29 3.88 2.19
C ILE A 94 -5.00 5.20 2.49
N THR A 95 -5.62 5.79 1.48
CA THR A 95 -6.54 6.91 1.65
C THR A 95 -7.89 6.60 1.00
N THR A 96 -8.94 6.69 1.82
CA THR A 96 -10.33 6.55 1.37
C THR A 96 -10.90 7.94 1.11
N LYS A 97 -11.89 8.02 0.21
CA LYS A 97 -12.63 9.25 -0.08
C LYS A 97 -14.01 9.29 0.57
N LEU A 98 -14.34 8.33 1.43
CA LEU A 98 -15.65 8.24 2.06
C LEU A 98 -15.85 9.48 2.95
N PRO A 99 -16.82 10.37 2.62
CA PRO A 99 -17.24 11.40 3.54
C PRO A 99 -18.00 10.71 4.69
N ASN A 100 -17.50 10.83 5.92
CA ASN A 100 -18.29 10.55 7.12
C ASN A 100 -19.29 11.68 7.37
#